data_AF-C0VKJ8-F1
#
_entry.id   AF-C0VKJ8-F1
#
_cell.length_a   1.000
_cell.length_b   1.000
_cell.length_c   1.000
_cell.angle_alpha   90.00
_cell.angle_beta   90.00
_cell.angle_gamma   90.00
#
_symmetry.space_group_name_H-M   'P 1'
#
loop_
_entity.id
_entity.type
_entity.pdbx_description
1 polymer ?
#
loop_
_entity_poly.entity_id
_entity_poly.type
_entity_poly.pdbx_seq_one_letter_code
_entity_poly.pdbx_strand_id
1 'polypeptide(L)'
;MKKIAFAAITASIMGFSASAQANKVDVCVFDLLGRSGESFKMMQDWALAAKGWGADVNLVALTDEAVADNNFKAGKCDAVAMTSMRARPYNKFAGSIDSLGGVTSNEIAQRAITFVLDARNAAKMTTNLGNNKYEIAGIAPLGSAYIFVRDKSINSIEKAAGKKFAVLGYDDAQKIMVQRVGAQAVLSDISNFAAKFNNGQVDMVGAPAYAYKPLELSKGLGTNGAMFNFPVLHVTADLVIRPEKFPAGFGQKSRDWHVKQLPKAFAMIKRLEAEIPAKYRMDLSAEDKLKYQKLLRDGRMDLTKRGIYDASMMSVLKKARCSVDKANFECALPGE
;
A
#
# COMPACT_ATOMS: atom_id res chain seq x y z
N MET A 1 2.96 -85.90 -12.73
CA MET A 1 3.83 -84.77 -13.13
C MET A 1 2.96 -83.63 -13.65
N LYS A 2 2.70 -82.59 -12.85
CA LYS A 2 2.11 -81.32 -13.31
C LYS A 2 2.87 -80.19 -12.61
N LYS A 3 3.74 -79.50 -13.36
CA LYS A 3 4.48 -78.34 -12.88
C LYS A 3 3.59 -77.10 -13.08
N ILE A 4 3.22 -76.45 -11.99
CA ILE A 4 2.57 -75.13 -12.02
C ILE A 4 3.70 -74.10 -12.01
N ALA A 5 3.84 -73.34 -13.10
CA ALA A 5 4.78 -72.24 -13.21
C ALA A 5 4.09 -70.96 -12.71
N PHE A 6 4.62 -70.37 -11.64
CA PHE A 6 4.29 -69.04 -11.18
C PHE A 6 5.04 -68.01 -12.04
N ALA A 7 4.32 -67.21 -12.83
CA ALA A 7 4.87 -66.06 -13.53
C ALA A 7 4.66 -64.82 -12.66
N ALA A 8 5.75 -64.27 -12.10
CA ALA A 8 5.73 -62.99 -11.41
C ALA A 8 5.83 -61.86 -12.46
N ILE A 9 4.77 -61.05 -12.58
CA ILE A 9 4.77 -59.83 -13.39
C ILE A 9 5.28 -58.69 -12.51
N THR A 10 6.54 -58.31 -12.70
CA THR A 10 7.12 -57.10 -12.10
C THR A 10 6.66 -55.90 -12.91
N ALA A 11 5.63 -55.18 -12.43
CA ALA A 11 5.21 -53.91 -13.00
C ALA A 11 6.20 -52.80 -12.59
N SER A 12 7.12 -52.45 -13.48
CA SER A 12 8.02 -51.32 -13.33
C SER A 12 7.22 -50.01 -13.40
N ILE A 13 6.94 -49.40 -12.26
CA ILE A 13 6.38 -48.05 -12.18
C ILE A 13 7.48 -47.08 -12.62
N MET A 14 7.49 -46.70 -13.89
CA MET A 14 8.23 -45.52 -14.34
C MET A 14 7.51 -44.29 -13.77
N GLY A 15 7.99 -43.82 -12.62
CA GLY A 15 7.60 -42.51 -12.11
C GLY A 15 8.05 -41.44 -13.10
N PHE A 16 7.11 -40.85 -13.83
CA PHE A 16 7.35 -39.57 -14.48
C PHE A 16 7.60 -38.55 -13.37
N SER A 17 8.87 -38.30 -13.03
CA SER A 17 9.27 -37.06 -12.41
C SER A 17 9.05 -35.96 -13.45
N ALA A 18 7.82 -35.45 -13.54
CA ALA A 18 7.59 -34.16 -14.14
C ALA A 18 8.45 -33.18 -13.33
N SER A 19 9.60 -32.80 -13.86
CA SER A 19 10.31 -31.62 -13.40
C SER A 19 9.29 -30.49 -13.47
N ALA A 20 8.78 -30.06 -12.31
CA ALA A 20 7.85 -28.93 -12.24
C ALA A 20 8.58 -27.73 -12.82
N GLN A 21 8.35 -27.45 -14.10
CA GLN A 21 8.95 -26.32 -14.78
C GLN A 21 8.36 -25.08 -14.10
N ALA A 22 9.23 -24.28 -13.48
CA ALA A 22 8.80 -23.08 -12.81
C ALA A 22 8.08 -22.17 -13.82
N ASN A 23 6.92 -21.64 -13.42
CA ASN A 23 6.16 -20.74 -14.27
C ASN A 23 6.95 -19.44 -14.43
N LYS A 24 7.40 -19.15 -15.65
CA LYS A 24 8.00 -17.85 -15.96
C LYS A 24 6.92 -16.77 -15.92
N VAL A 25 7.13 -15.77 -15.08
CA VAL A 25 6.17 -14.68 -14.87
C VAL A 25 6.87 -13.34 -14.89
N ASP A 26 6.28 -12.37 -15.57
CA ASP A 26 6.76 -10.99 -15.59
C ASP A 26 6.06 -10.17 -14.52
N VAL A 27 6.83 -9.47 -13.67
CA VAL A 27 6.29 -8.67 -12.56
C VAL A 27 6.74 -7.22 -12.70
N CYS A 28 5.77 -6.34 -12.96
CA CYS A 28 5.97 -4.91 -13.02
C CYS A 28 6.11 -4.37 -11.58
N VAL A 29 7.22 -3.69 -11.27
CA VAL A 29 7.47 -3.15 -9.93
C VAL A 29 7.63 -1.64 -10.04
N PHE A 30 6.68 -0.92 -9.46
CA PHE A 30 6.81 0.53 -9.28
C PHE A 30 7.76 0.85 -8.12
N ASP A 31 8.75 1.70 -8.39
CA ASP A 31 9.62 2.30 -7.38
C ASP A 31 10.07 3.69 -7.84
N LEU A 32 10.02 4.69 -6.96
CA LEU A 32 10.47 6.06 -7.23
C LEU A 32 11.90 6.13 -7.79
N LEU A 33 12.79 5.22 -7.39
CA LEU A 33 14.18 5.16 -7.84
C LEU A 33 14.43 3.99 -8.82
N GLY A 34 13.37 3.36 -9.33
CA GLY A 34 13.46 2.20 -10.21
C GLY A 34 14.29 1.09 -9.57
N ARG A 35 15.29 0.58 -10.31
CA ARG A 35 16.16 -0.52 -9.84
C ARG A 35 16.94 -0.22 -8.56
N SER A 36 17.15 1.06 -8.25
CA SER A 36 17.95 1.48 -7.10
C SER A 36 17.14 1.65 -5.82
N GLY A 37 15.81 1.59 -5.91
CA GLY A 37 14.93 1.85 -4.77
C GLY A 37 14.70 0.64 -3.87
N GLU A 38 14.19 0.91 -2.66
CA GLU A 38 14.05 -0.11 -1.62
C GLU A 38 12.85 -1.04 -1.89
N SER A 39 11.79 -0.56 -2.54
CA SER A 39 10.67 -1.42 -2.96
C SER A 39 11.14 -2.40 -4.02
N PHE A 40 11.97 -1.97 -4.99
CA PHE A 40 12.52 -2.89 -5.99
C PHE A 40 13.46 -3.93 -5.37
N LYS A 41 14.35 -3.52 -4.44
CA LYS A 41 15.21 -4.47 -3.70
C LYS A 41 14.41 -5.49 -2.90
N MET A 42 13.35 -5.07 -2.22
CA MET A 42 12.45 -6.00 -1.52
C MET A 42 11.82 -7.00 -2.51
N MET A 43 11.45 -6.54 -3.71
CA MET A 43 10.91 -7.44 -4.74
C MET A 43 11.97 -8.40 -5.31
N GLN A 44 13.25 -8.04 -5.32
CA GLN A 44 14.34 -8.97 -5.63
C GLN A 44 14.44 -10.10 -4.58
N ASP A 45 14.40 -9.75 -3.28
CA ASP A 45 14.36 -10.73 -2.19
C ASP A 45 13.12 -11.64 -2.31
N TRP A 46 11.97 -11.05 -2.66
CA TRP A 46 10.73 -11.79 -2.92
C TRP A 46 10.83 -12.75 -4.12
N ALA A 47 11.42 -12.30 -5.23
CA ALA A 47 11.61 -13.11 -6.43
C ALA A 47 12.51 -14.33 -6.16
N LEU A 48 13.52 -14.18 -5.31
CA LEU A 48 14.36 -15.29 -4.86
C LEU A 48 13.54 -16.30 -4.03
N ALA A 49 12.69 -15.84 -3.12
CA ALA A 49 11.79 -16.71 -2.35
C ALA A 49 10.75 -17.41 -3.24
N ALA A 50 10.21 -16.70 -4.24
CA ALA A 50 9.20 -17.18 -5.18
C ALA A 50 9.67 -18.39 -6.00
N LYS A 51 10.98 -18.52 -6.27
CA LYS A 51 11.56 -19.72 -6.89
C LYS A 51 11.28 -20.99 -6.07
N GLY A 52 11.39 -20.90 -4.74
CA GLY A 52 11.06 -22.00 -3.83
C GLY A 52 9.56 -22.35 -3.81
N TRP A 53 8.71 -21.51 -4.40
CA TRP A 53 7.26 -21.76 -4.53
C TRP A 53 6.85 -22.15 -5.95
N GLY A 54 7.82 -22.30 -6.88
CA GLY A 54 7.60 -22.75 -8.25
C GLY A 54 7.36 -21.63 -9.27
N ALA A 55 7.65 -20.38 -8.95
CA ALA A 55 7.58 -19.27 -9.90
C ALA A 55 8.99 -18.76 -10.27
N ASP A 56 9.27 -18.67 -11.56
CA ASP A 56 10.49 -18.05 -12.09
C ASP A 56 10.18 -16.60 -12.45
N VAL A 57 10.49 -15.69 -11.53
CA VAL A 57 10.09 -14.29 -11.59
C VAL A 57 11.11 -13.46 -12.36
N ASN A 58 10.66 -12.76 -13.40
CA ASN A 58 11.38 -11.66 -14.02
C ASN A 58 10.81 -10.31 -13.54
N LEU A 59 11.65 -9.45 -12.98
CA LEU A 59 11.24 -8.16 -12.43
C LEU A 59 11.47 -7.03 -13.44
N VAL A 60 10.42 -6.26 -13.72
CA VAL A 60 10.46 -5.06 -14.58
C VAL A 60 10.37 -3.82 -13.70
N ALA A 61 11.49 -3.12 -13.51
CA ALA A 61 11.54 -1.88 -12.74
C ALA A 61 10.89 -0.73 -13.51
N LEU A 62 9.94 -0.02 -12.88
CA LEU A 62 9.23 1.12 -13.46
C LEU A 62 9.23 2.29 -12.46
N THR A 63 9.54 3.48 -12.94
CA THR A 63 9.53 4.72 -12.13
C THR A 63 8.21 5.49 -12.24
N ASP A 64 7.33 5.07 -13.15
CA ASP A 64 5.99 5.61 -13.32
C ASP A 64 4.97 4.54 -12.93
N GLU A 65 4.20 4.82 -11.89
CA GLU A 65 3.21 3.90 -11.35
C GLU A 65 2.06 3.65 -12.34
N ALA A 66 1.66 4.66 -13.10
CA ALA A 66 0.62 4.52 -14.12
C ALA A 66 1.10 3.61 -15.25
N VAL A 67 2.38 3.65 -15.61
CA VAL A 67 2.96 2.70 -16.58
C VAL A 67 2.95 1.27 -16.03
N ALA A 68 3.26 1.06 -14.75
CA ALA A 68 3.18 -0.27 -14.12
C ALA A 68 1.75 -0.84 -14.14
N ASP A 69 0.77 -0.02 -13.74
CA ASP A 69 -0.65 -0.37 -13.79
C ASP A 69 -1.12 -0.67 -15.22
N ASN A 70 -0.77 0.18 -16.19
CA ASN A 70 -1.16 -0.01 -17.59
C ASN A 70 -0.53 -1.25 -18.23
N ASN A 71 0.73 -1.55 -17.92
CA ASN A 71 1.39 -2.77 -18.38
C ASN A 71 0.70 -4.03 -17.81
N PHE A 72 0.30 -3.99 -16.54
CA PHE A 72 -0.47 -5.06 -15.93
C PHE A 72 -1.85 -5.24 -16.55
N LYS A 73 -2.60 -4.14 -16.76
CA LYS A 73 -3.91 -4.15 -17.44
C LYS A 73 -3.82 -4.72 -18.85
N ALA A 74 -2.78 -4.36 -19.58
CA ALA A 74 -2.52 -4.82 -20.94
C ALA A 74 -1.98 -6.26 -21.02
N GLY A 75 -1.75 -6.94 -19.89
CA GLY A 75 -1.21 -8.29 -19.86
C GLY A 75 0.27 -8.40 -20.22
N LYS A 76 1.02 -7.28 -20.21
CA LYS A 76 2.48 -7.26 -20.39
C LYS A 76 3.23 -7.74 -19.14
N CYS A 77 2.57 -7.67 -17.99
CA CYS A 77 3.03 -8.21 -16.73
C CYS A 77 1.94 -9.14 -16.15
N ASP A 78 2.34 -10.28 -15.60
CA ASP A 78 1.49 -11.25 -14.91
C ASP A 78 1.19 -10.84 -13.47
N ALA A 79 1.98 -9.93 -12.91
CA ALA A 79 1.75 -9.28 -11.63
C ALA A 79 2.27 -7.83 -11.61
N VAL A 80 1.80 -7.06 -10.63
CA VAL A 80 2.24 -5.68 -10.39
C VAL A 80 2.38 -5.37 -8.91
N ALA A 81 3.47 -4.71 -8.53
CA ALA A 81 3.66 -4.09 -7.23
C ALA A 81 3.53 -2.56 -7.36
N MET A 82 2.53 -1.98 -6.70
CA MET A 82 2.22 -0.53 -6.75
C MET A 82 1.46 -0.11 -5.48
N THR A 83 1.22 1.19 -5.29
CA THR A 83 0.50 1.68 -4.10
C THR A 83 -0.90 1.07 -4.00
N SER A 84 -1.32 0.74 -2.78
CA SER A 84 -2.63 0.10 -2.53
C SER A 84 -3.78 1.03 -2.89
N MET A 85 -3.57 2.36 -2.86
CA MET A 85 -4.49 3.35 -3.42
C MET A 85 -4.77 3.12 -4.92
N ARG A 86 -3.73 2.91 -5.74
CA ARG A 86 -3.91 2.62 -7.17
C ARG A 86 -4.39 1.18 -7.40
N ALA A 87 -4.01 0.25 -6.53
CA ALA A 87 -4.43 -1.14 -6.62
C ALA A 87 -5.86 -1.42 -6.16
N ARG A 88 -6.53 -0.47 -5.49
CA ARG A 88 -7.89 -0.62 -4.94
C ARG A 88 -8.93 -1.17 -5.92
N PRO A 89 -8.96 -0.81 -7.22
CA PRO A 89 -9.89 -1.42 -8.17
C PRO A 89 -9.70 -2.94 -8.34
N TYR A 90 -8.49 -3.47 -8.11
CA TYR A 90 -8.22 -4.91 -8.14
C TYR A 90 -8.65 -5.59 -6.86
N ASN A 91 -8.54 -4.94 -5.70
CA ASN A 91 -9.09 -5.49 -4.47
C ASN A 91 -9.49 -4.36 -3.52
N LYS A 92 -10.79 -4.15 -3.37
CA LYS A 92 -11.30 -3.06 -2.55
C LYS A 92 -10.99 -3.23 -1.06
N PHE A 93 -11.02 -4.47 -0.55
CA PHE A 93 -10.70 -4.75 0.85
C PHE A 93 -9.24 -4.38 1.12
N ALA A 94 -8.27 -4.96 0.42
CA ALA A 94 -6.85 -4.64 0.57
C ALA A 94 -6.53 -3.17 0.27
N GLY A 95 -6.99 -2.62 -0.85
CA GLY A 95 -6.73 -1.23 -1.23
C GLY A 95 -7.44 -0.17 -0.38
N SER A 96 -8.28 -0.58 0.58
CA SER A 96 -8.83 0.31 1.61
C SER A 96 -7.97 0.39 2.87
N ILE A 97 -6.84 -0.33 2.94
CA ILE A 97 -5.92 -0.30 4.09
C ILE A 97 -5.30 1.09 4.29
N ASP A 98 -5.09 1.84 3.21
CA ASP A 98 -4.56 3.21 3.18
C ASP A 98 -5.64 4.27 3.46
N SER A 99 -6.72 3.94 4.16
CA SER A 99 -7.81 4.89 4.38
C SER A 99 -7.36 6.08 5.23
N LEU A 100 -7.86 7.26 4.86
CA LEU A 100 -7.57 8.52 5.56
C LEU A 100 -7.95 8.45 7.05
N GLY A 101 -6.96 8.59 7.93
CA GLY A 101 -7.05 8.44 9.38
C GLY A 101 -7.29 7.00 9.86
N GLY A 102 -7.31 6.01 8.97
CA GLY A 102 -7.52 4.62 9.30
C GLY A 102 -6.32 3.98 10.00
N VAL A 103 -5.12 4.36 9.56
CA VAL A 103 -3.84 3.89 10.11
C VAL A 103 -2.95 5.10 10.41
N THR A 104 -2.86 5.47 11.68
CA THR A 104 -2.18 6.70 12.13
C THR A 104 -0.84 6.45 12.83
N SER A 105 -0.35 5.21 12.82
CA SER A 105 1.00 4.88 13.32
C SER A 105 1.54 3.60 12.67
N ASN A 106 2.87 3.44 12.71
CA ASN A 106 3.54 2.23 12.24
C ASN A 106 3.10 0.98 13.02
N GLU A 107 2.73 1.11 14.30
CA GLU A 107 2.23 -0.02 15.09
C GLU A 107 0.83 -0.46 14.65
N ILE A 108 -0.07 0.49 14.38
CA ILE A 108 -1.39 0.20 13.83
C ILE A 108 -1.23 -0.46 12.45
N ALA A 109 -0.32 0.05 11.62
CA ALA A 109 -0.04 -0.51 10.30
C ALA A 109 0.43 -1.96 10.39
N GLN A 110 1.37 -2.25 11.29
CA GLN A 110 1.87 -3.62 11.50
C GLN A 110 0.75 -4.58 11.89
N ARG A 111 -0.13 -4.19 12.81
CA ARG A 111 -1.26 -5.03 13.24
C ARG A 111 -2.28 -5.22 12.11
N ALA A 112 -2.60 -4.14 11.39
CA ALA A 112 -3.53 -4.18 10.27
C ALA A 112 -3.02 -5.08 9.15
N ILE A 113 -1.79 -4.87 8.66
CA ILE A 113 -1.20 -5.67 7.58
C ILE A 113 -1.09 -7.14 7.99
N THR A 114 -0.63 -7.43 9.20
CA THR A 114 -0.55 -8.81 9.71
C THR A 114 -1.91 -9.49 9.71
N PHE A 115 -2.96 -8.79 10.16
CA PHE A 115 -4.31 -9.32 10.14
C PHE A 115 -4.82 -9.56 8.72
N VAL A 116 -4.65 -8.59 7.82
CA VAL A 116 -5.17 -8.63 6.45
C VAL A 116 -4.55 -9.76 5.64
N LEU A 117 -3.25 -10.02 5.84
CA LEU A 117 -2.50 -11.05 5.12
C LEU A 117 -2.69 -12.48 5.69
N ASP A 118 -3.33 -12.61 6.85
CA ASP A 118 -3.63 -13.90 7.48
C ASP A 118 -4.49 -14.81 6.58
N ALA A 119 -4.22 -16.12 6.63
CA ALA A 119 -4.92 -17.12 5.82
C ALA A 119 -6.45 -17.10 5.99
N ARG A 120 -6.96 -16.70 7.15
CA ARG A 120 -8.41 -16.53 7.40
C ARG A 120 -9.06 -15.49 6.49
N ASN A 121 -8.27 -14.56 5.95
CA ASN A 121 -8.72 -13.51 5.03
C ASN A 121 -8.42 -13.82 3.56
N ALA A 122 -7.85 -14.99 3.22
CA ALA A 122 -7.46 -15.34 1.85
C ALA A 122 -8.61 -15.22 0.83
N ALA A 123 -9.84 -15.57 1.21
CA ALA A 123 -11.00 -15.42 0.35
C ALA A 123 -11.30 -13.95 -0.03
N LYS A 124 -11.00 -13.01 0.87
CA LYS A 124 -11.14 -11.56 0.63
C LYS A 124 -10.00 -10.99 -0.22
N MET A 125 -8.89 -11.72 -0.38
CA MET A 125 -7.74 -11.30 -1.19
C MET A 125 -7.97 -11.55 -2.68
N THR A 126 -9.01 -12.30 -3.05
CA THR A 126 -9.33 -12.64 -4.43
C THR A 126 -10.57 -11.91 -4.89
N THR A 127 -10.54 -11.35 -6.09
CA THR A 127 -11.69 -10.68 -6.71
C THR A 127 -11.76 -11.02 -8.20
N ASN A 128 -12.91 -10.70 -8.81
CA ASN A 128 -13.05 -10.67 -10.25
C ASN A 128 -13.34 -9.23 -10.69
N LEU A 129 -12.68 -8.77 -11.76
CA LEU A 129 -12.96 -7.49 -12.40
C LEU A 129 -13.06 -7.73 -13.91
N GLY A 130 -14.30 -7.65 -14.41
CA GLY A 130 -14.65 -8.18 -15.73
C GLY A 130 -14.40 -9.68 -15.79
N ASN A 131 -13.75 -10.14 -16.86
CA ASN A 131 -13.41 -11.56 -17.06
C ASN A 131 -12.08 -11.97 -16.42
N ASN A 132 -11.44 -11.07 -15.66
CA ASN A 132 -10.14 -11.32 -15.05
C ASN A 132 -10.29 -11.59 -13.56
N LYS A 133 -9.51 -12.56 -13.08
CA LYS A 133 -9.35 -12.84 -11.65
C LYS A 133 -8.07 -12.17 -11.14
N TYR A 134 -8.14 -11.56 -9.97
CA TYR A 134 -7.00 -10.92 -9.32
C TYR A 134 -6.85 -11.46 -7.90
N GLU A 135 -5.61 -11.58 -7.45
CA GLU A 135 -5.29 -11.93 -6.07
C GLU A 135 -4.25 -10.97 -5.50
N ILE A 136 -4.46 -10.53 -4.27
CA ILE A 136 -3.43 -9.80 -3.50
C ILE A 136 -2.49 -10.82 -2.87
N ALA A 137 -1.28 -10.90 -3.40
CA ALA A 137 -0.23 -11.80 -2.96
C ALA A 137 0.70 -11.17 -1.90
N GLY A 138 0.52 -9.90 -1.57
CA GLY A 138 1.33 -9.22 -0.57
C GLY A 138 0.89 -7.78 -0.35
N ILE A 139 1.18 -7.28 0.85
CA ILE A 139 1.06 -5.87 1.22
C ILE A 139 2.35 -5.48 1.92
N ALA A 140 2.99 -4.41 1.47
CA ALA A 140 4.22 -3.89 2.06
C ALA A 140 4.03 -2.44 2.53
N PRO A 141 4.47 -2.07 3.74
CA PRO A 141 4.38 -0.71 4.22
C PRO A 141 5.40 0.20 3.51
N LEU A 142 4.97 1.40 3.11
CA LEU A 142 5.83 2.48 2.61
C LEU A 142 5.97 3.62 3.64
N GLY A 143 5.09 3.69 4.65
CA GLY A 143 5.25 4.55 5.82
C GLY A 143 4.09 5.50 6.07
N SER A 144 4.11 6.17 7.22
CA SER A 144 3.12 7.19 7.56
C SER A 144 3.21 8.38 6.60
N ALA A 145 2.09 8.77 6.01
CA ALA A 145 2.00 9.98 5.20
C ALA A 145 1.71 11.19 6.07
N TYR A 146 2.51 12.24 5.87
CA TYR A 146 2.37 13.53 6.55
C TYR A 146 2.00 14.60 5.54
N ILE A 147 1.31 15.65 6.01
CA ILE A 147 1.07 16.85 5.21
C ILE A 147 2.30 17.74 5.28
N PHE A 148 2.86 18.07 4.13
CA PHE A 148 3.89 19.09 3.95
C PHE A 148 3.25 20.35 3.39
N VAL A 149 3.57 21.49 3.98
CA VAL A 149 3.08 22.82 3.59
C VAL A 149 4.26 23.71 3.22
N ARG A 150 4.10 24.55 2.19
CA ARG A 150 5.12 25.54 1.80
C ARG A 150 5.26 26.69 2.80
N ASP A 151 4.23 26.93 3.60
CA ASP A 151 4.18 27.99 4.61
C ASP A 151 3.59 27.44 5.92
N LYS A 152 4.37 27.48 6.99
CA LYS A 152 3.99 27.06 8.35
C LYS A 152 2.82 27.86 8.93
N SER A 153 2.41 28.98 8.32
CA SER A 153 1.19 29.68 8.69
C SER A 153 -0.06 28.81 8.43
N ILE A 154 0.02 27.87 7.48
CA ILE A 154 -0.98 26.83 7.25
C ILE A 154 -0.80 25.76 8.34
N ASN A 155 -1.41 25.97 9.51
CA ASN A 155 -1.22 25.11 10.68
C ASN A 155 -2.51 24.61 11.34
N SER A 156 -3.64 24.75 10.65
CA SER A 156 -4.94 24.21 11.09
C SER A 156 -5.78 23.83 9.86
N ILE A 157 -6.92 23.16 10.09
CA ILE A 157 -7.85 22.80 9.02
C ILE A 157 -8.40 24.07 8.35
N GLU A 158 -8.75 25.07 9.15
CA GLU A 158 -9.36 26.31 8.69
C GLU A 158 -8.40 27.12 7.82
N LYS A 159 -7.11 27.11 8.15
CA LYS A 159 -6.08 27.81 7.36
C LYS A 159 -5.69 27.08 6.08
N ALA A 160 -6.12 25.83 5.92
CA ALA A 160 -5.99 25.10 4.66
C ALA A 160 -7.07 25.53 3.64
N ALA A 161 -8.16 26.18 4.07
CA ALA A 161 -9.20 26.64 3.17
C ALA A 161 -8.65 27.60 2.11
N GLY A 162 -9.06 27.39 0.85
CA GLY A 162 -8.58 28.14 -0.31
C GLY A 162 -7.15 27.79 -0.76
N LYS A 163 -6.38 27.01 0.00
CA LYS A 163 -5.03 26.57 -0.38
C LYS A 163 -5.06 25.43 -1.38
N LYS A 164 -4.09 25.38 -2.28
CA LYS A 164 -3.96 24.34 -3.29
C LYS A 164 -3.29 23.10 -2.70
N PHE A 165 -3.98 21.97 -2.75
CA PHE A 165 -3.47 20.67 -2.30
C PHE A 165 -3.30 19.77 -3.53
N ALA A 166 -2.09 19.25 -3.79
CA ALA A 166 -1.95 18.17 -4.77
C ALA A 166 -2.63 16.89 -4.29
N VAL A 167 -3.60 16.39 -5.06
CA VAL A 167 -4.28 15.13 -4.80
C VAL A 167 -4.02 14.17 -5.95
N LEU A 168 -3.92 12.88 -5.64
CA LEU A 168 -3.79 11.84 -6.65
C LEU A 168 -5.11 11.75 -7.45
N GLY A 169 -5.04 11.96 -8.76
CA GLY A 169 -6.24 12.09 -9.61
C GLY A 169 -7.14 10.86 -9.60
N TYR A 170 -6.54 9.68 -9.42
CA TYR A 170 -7.21 8.38 -9.33
C TYR A 170 -7.76 8.06 -7.93
N ASP A 171 -7.48 8.89 -6.91
CA ASP A 171 -7.98 8.67 -5.54
C ASP A 171 -9.13 9.62 -5.21
N ASP A 172 -10.36 9.11 -5.30
CA ASP A 172 -11.56 9.88 -4.95
C ASP A 172 -11.56 10.32 -3.49
N ALA A 173 -11.04 9.48 -2.59
CA ALA A 173 -11.01 9.79 -1.16
C ALA A 173 -10.25 11.09 -0.86
N GLN A 174 -9.05 11.27 -1.41
CA GLN A 174 -8.29 12.52 -1.30
C GLN A 174 -9.06 13.71 -1.87
N LYS A 175 -9.63 13.60 -3.08
CA LYS A 175 -10.39 14.69 -3.71
C LYS A 175 -11.53 15.18 -2.82
N ILE A 176 -12.31 14.24 -2.28
CA ILE A 176 -13.46 14.53 -1.41
C ILE A 176 -13.01 15.16 -0.10
N MET A 177 -11.97 14.62 0.54
CA MET A 177 -11.52 15.11 1.84
C MET A 177 -10.86 16.49 1.75
N VAL A 178 -10.13 16.77 0.67
CA VAL A 178 -9.57 18.10 0.40
C VAL A 178 -10.67 19.14 0.18
N GLN A 179 -11.70 18.80 -0.60
CA GLN A 179 -12.86 19.67 -0.78
C GLN A 179 -13.62 19.90 0.54
N ARG A 180 -13.74 18.87 1.38
CA ARG A 180 -14.42 18.96 2.68
C ARG A 180 -13.78 19.96 3.64
N VAL A 181 -12.47 20.20 3.52
CA VAL A 181 -11.76 21.23 4.32
C VAL A 181 -11.68 22.59 3.62
N GLY A 182 -12.39 22.76 2.50
CA GLY A 182 -12.41 24.00 1.73
C GLY A 182 -11.12 24.27 0.95
N ALA A 183 -10.18 23.32 0.88
CA ALA A 183 -8.97 23.42 0.08
C ALA A 183 -9.25 23.11 -1.40
N GLN A 184 -8.37 23.59 -2.28
CA GLN A 184 -8.48 23.40 -3.73
C GLN A 184 -7.68 22.17 -4.16
N ALA A 185 -8.40 21.13 -4.60
CA ALA A 185 -7.78 19.93 -5.15
C ALA A 185 -7.10 20.21 -6.50
N VAL A 186 -5.78 20.01 -6.56
CA VAL A 186 -4.98 20.06 -7.80
C VAL A 186 -4.61 18.64 -8.20
N LEU A 187 -5.31 18.11 -9.21
CA LEU A 187 -5.13 16.74 -9.68
C LEU A 187 -3.70 16.51 -10.14
N SER A 188 -3.08 15.46 -9.61
CA SER A 188 -1.68 15.10 -9.81
C SER A 188 -1.51 13.59 -9.90
N ASP A 189 -0.33 13.16 -10.31
CA ASP A 189 0.10 11.77 -10.28
C ASP A 189 1.37 11.67 -9.41
N ILE A 190 1.78 10.45 -9.03
CA ILE A 190 3.03 10.23 -8.29
C ILE A 190 4.23 10.79 -9.07
N SER A 191 4.17 10.75 -10.41
CA SER A 191 5.23 11.29 -11.27
C SER A 191 5.37 12.82 -11.24
N ASN A 192 4.38 13.58 -10.74
CA ASN A 192 4.42 15.04 -10.83
C ASN A 192 3.99 15.84 -9.58
N PHE A 193 3.35 15.23 -8.58
CA PHE A 193 2.84 15.97 -7.41
C PHE A 193 3.95 16.72 -6.66
N ALA A 194 5.12 16.10 -6.49
CA ALA A 194 6.26 16.71 -5.82
C ALA A 194 6.86 17.86 -6.65
N ALA A 195 6.92 17.73 -7.97
CA ALA A 195 7.37 18.82 -8.84
C ALA A 195 6.46 20.05 -8.72
N LYS A 196 5.14 19.85 -8.66
CA LYS A 196 4.18 20.94 -8.42
C LYS A 196 4.41 21.62 -7.08
N PHE A 197 4.69 20.85 -6.03
CA PHE A 197 4.99 21.37 -4.70
C PHE A 197 6.29 22.14 -4.67
N ASN A 198 7.36 21.55 -5.21
CA ASN A 198 8.70 22.15 -5.26
C ASN A 198 8.69 23.48 -6.04
N ASN A 199 7.91 23.55 -7.12
CA ASN A 199 7.78 24.73 -7.97
C ASN A 199 6.68 25.72 -7.54
N GLY A 200 5.98 25.47 -6.43
CA GLY A 200 5.00 26.42 -5.87
C GLY A 200 3.67 26.47 -6.59
N GLN A 201 3.37 25.48 -7.44
CA GLN A 201 2.07 25.35 -8.10
C GLN A 201 0.97 24.89 -7.13
N VAL A 202 1.37 24.22 -6.05
CA VAL A 202 0.50 23.84 -4.92
C VAL A 202 1.14 24.28 -3.60
N ASP A 203 0.29 24.53 -2.61
CA ASP A 203 0.70 24.94 -1.26
C ASP A 203 0.99 23.75 -0.36
N MET A 204 0.35 22.60 -0.64
CA MET A 204 0.36 21.44 0.25
C MET A 204 0.43 20.11 -0.52
N VAL A 205 1.10 19.13 0.06
CA VAL A 205 1.15 17.74 -0.41
C VAL A 205 1.12 16.75 0.75
N GLY A 206 0.58 15.56 0.51
CA GLY A 206 0.69 14.42 1.42
C GLY A 206 1.75 13.46 0.90
N ALA A 207 2.71 13.06 1.73
CA ALA A 207 3.73 12.10 1.33
C ALA A 207 4.28 11.31 2.53
N PRO A 208 4.67 10.03 2.35
CA PRO A 208 5.41 9.30 3.35
C PRO A 208 6.89 9.72 3.35
N ALA A 209 7.60 9.41 4.44
CA ALA A 209 9.05 9.64 4.52
C ALA A 209 9.82 8.95 3.38
N TYR A 210 9.30 7.84 2.86
CA TYR A 210 9.79 7.15 1.66
C TYR A 210 9.99 8.07 0.45
N ALA A 211 9.11 9.05 0.27
CA ALA A 211 9.15 9.96 -0.86
C ALA A 211 9.99 11.23 -0.59
N TYR A 212 10.34 11.53 0.67
CA TYR A 212 10.91 12.82 1.06
C TYR A 212 12.21 13.17 0.34
N LYS A 213 13.20 12.28 0.40
CA LYS A 213 14.50 12.47 -0.27
C LYS A 213 14.41 12.23 -1.78
N PRO A 214 13.86 11.10 -2.27
CA PRO A 214 13.82 10.83 -3.71
C PRO A 214 13.13 11.93 -4.53
N LEU A 215 12.10 12.57 -3.96
CA LEU A 215 11.34 13.62 -4.63
C LEU A 215 11.74 15.04 -4.19
N GLU A 216 12.83 15.16 -3.43
CA GLU A 216 13.41 16.43 -3.00
C GLU A 216 12.40 17.40 -2.35
N LEU A 217 11.50 16.89 -1.50
CA LEU A 217 10.42 17.70 -0.91
C LEU A 217 10.93 18.88 -0.06
N SER A 218 12.21 18.83 0.35
CA SER A 218 12.90 19.95 0.99
C SER A 218 12.92 21.22 0.12
N LYS A 219 12.90 21.11 -1.22
CA LYS A 219 12.84 22.26 -2.14
C LYS A 219 11.53 23.02 -1.99
N GLY A 220 10.39 22.33 -1.94
CA GLY A 220 9.09 22.96 -1.74
C GLY A 220 8.89 23.50 -0.32
N LEU A 221 9.48 22.84 0.68
CA LEU A 221 9.48 23.34 2.05
C LEU A 221 10.30 24.62 2.21
N GLY A 222 11.46 24.72 1.55
CA GLY A 222 12.35 25.87 1.67
C GLY A 222 12.71 26.18 3.12
N THR A 223 12.64 27.46 3.50
CA THR A 223 12.88 27.95 4.86
C THR A 223 11.61 28.11 5.70
N ASN A 224 10.45 28.29 5.06
CA ASN A 224 9.19 28.67 5.73
C ASN A 224 8.20 27.52 5.85
N GLY A 225 8.43 26.42 5.14
CA GLY A 225 7.55 25.26 5.12
C GLY A 225 7.62 24.42 6.38
N ALA A 226 6.62 23.56 6.54
CA ALA A 226 6.51 22.65 7.66
C ALA A 226 5.92 21.31 7.23
N MET A 227 6.10 20.30 8.07
CA MET A 227 5.49 18.99 8.03
C MET A 227 4.68 18.81 9.30
N PHE A 228 3.38 18.56 9.18
CA PHE A 228 2.55 18.31 10.35
C PHE A 228 2.99 17.01 10.99
N ASN A 229 3.32 17.03 12.29
CA ASN A 229 3.62 15.83 13.05
C ASN A 229 2.32 15.09 13.43
N PHE A 230 1.55 14.74 12.41
CA PHE A 230 0.25 14.09 12.47
C PHE A 230 0.07 13.25 11.20
N PRO A 231 0.24 11.92 11.28
CA PRO A 231 0.00 11.03 10.14
C PRO A 231 -1.46 11.08 9.70
N VAL A 232 -1.70 11.34 8.41
CA VAL A 232 -3.07 11.37 7.85
C VAL A 232 -3.50 10.05 7.25
N LEU A 233 -2.56 9.17 6.92
CA LEU A 233 -2.76 7.77 6.56
C LEU A 233 -1.42 7.03 6.66
N HIS A 234 -1.43 5.74 6.41
CA HIS A 234 -0.23 4.93 6.19
C HIS A 234 -0.25 4.44 4.76
N VAL A 235 0.80 4.72 3.99
CA VAL A 235 0.89 4.30 2.59
C VAL A 235 1.40 2.87 2.56
N THR A 236 0.73 2.03 1.80
CA THR A 236 1.17 0.67 1.51
C THR A 236 1.25 0.41 0.01
N ALA A 237 1.93 -0.66 -0.35
CA ALA A 237 1.98 -1.18 -1.70
C ALA A 237 1.41 -2.60 -1.73
N ASP A 238 0.52 -2.85 -2.68
CA ASP A 238 -0.05 -4.16 -2.95
C ASP A 238 0.76 -4.85 -4.05
N LEU A 239 1.03 -6.13 -3.85
CA LEU A 239 1.42 -7.04 -4.93
C LEU A 239 0.16 -7.73 -5.45
N VAL A 240 -0.28 -7.32 -6.63
CA VAL A 240 -1.44 -7.89 -7.34
C VAL A 240 -0.96 -8.91 -8.35
N ILE A 241 -1.49 -10.13 -8.31
CA ILE A 241 -1.17 -11.20 -9.26
C ILE A 241 -2.40 -11.62 -10.07
N ARG A 242 -2.15 -12.16 -11.25
CA ARG A 242 -3.10 -13.02 -11.99
C ARG A 242 -2.93 -14.45 -11.51
N PRO A 243 -3.77 -14.96 -10.59
CA PRO A 243 -3.49 -16.22 -9.89
C PRO A 243 -3.32 -17.42 -10.83
N GLU A 244 -3.94 -17.41 -12.02
CA GLU A 244 -3.79 -18.44 -13.05
C GLU A 244 -2.39 -18.53 -13.67
N LYS A 245 -1.56 -17.49 -13.53
CA LYS A 245 -0.17 -17.46 -13.99
C LYS A 245 0.80 -18.06 -12.99
N PHE A 246 0.37 -18.21 -11.73
CA PHE A 246 1.20 -18.66 -10.62
C PHE A 246 0.80 -20.08 -10.19
N PRO A 247 1.72 -20.83 -9.54
CA PRO A 247 1.41 -22.14 -8.97
C PRO A 247 0.25 -22.08 -7.96
N ALA A 248 -0.49 -23.18 -7.82
CA ALA A 248 -1.56 -23.28 -6.83
C ALA A 248 -1.03 -22.99 -5.41
N GLY A 249 -1.75 -22.14 -4.67
CA GLY A 249 -1.38 -21.72 -3.31
C GLY A 249 -0.22 -20.71 -3.24
N PHE A 250 0.29 -20.21 -4.37
CA PHE A 250 1.36 -19.22 -4.40
C PHE A 250 1.01 -17.95 -3.62
N GLY A 251 -0.21 -17.42 -3.80
CA GLY A 251 -0.64 -16.18 -3.15
C GLY A 251 -0.50 -16.21 -1.63
N GLN A 252 -0.91 -17.29 -0.95
CA GLN A 252 -0.75 -17.37 0.51
C GLN A 252 0.72 -17.47 0.93
N LYS A 253 1.54 -18.27 0.23
CA LYS A 253 3.00 -18.35 0.52
C LYS A 253 3.66 -16.97 0.41
N SER A 254 3.27 -16.21 -0.61
CA SER A 254 3.73 -14.84 -0.82
C SER A 254 3.26 -13.90 0.30
N ARG A 255 2.00 -13.99 0.74
CA ARG A 255 1.49 -13.19 1.87
C ARG A 255 2.23 -13.51 3.16
N ASP A 256 2.47 -14.78 3.46
CA ASP A 256 3.22 -15.22 4.64
C ASP A 256 4.66 -14.67 4.63
N TRP A 257 5.29 -14.61 3.44
CA TRP A 257 6.59 -13.98 3.29
C TRP A 257 6.56 -12.48 3.58
N HIS A 258 5.55 -11.75 3.08
CA HIS A 258 5.39 -10.32 3.35
C HIS A 258 5.23 -10.04 4.85
N VAL A 259 4.45 -10.86 5.57
CA VAL A 259 4.31 -10.76 7.03
C VAL A 259 5.67 -10.91 7.74
N LYS A 260 6.51 -11.86 7.29
CA LYS A 260 7.86 -12.06 7.84
C LYS A 260 8.80 -10.86 7.57
N GLN A 261 8.56 -10.09 6.51
CA GLN A 261 9.38 -8.91 6.19
C GLN A 261 8.97 -7.65 6.96
N LEU A 262 7.81 -7.62 7.61
CA LEU A 262 7.31 -6.42 8.30
C LEU A 262 8.31 -5.80 9.29
N PRO A 263 9.02 -6.56 10.15
CA PRO A 263 10.00 -5.96 11.07
C PRO A 263 11.11 -5.20 10.33
N LYS A 264 11.66 -5.77 9.25
CA LYS A 264 12.69 -5.13 8.41
C LYS A 264 12.13 -3.88 7.73
N ALA A 265 10.93 -3.96 7.18
CA ALA A 265 10.28 -2.84 6.50
C ALA A 265 10.00 -1.66 7.46
N PHE A 266 9.45 -1.92 8.65
CA PHE A 266 9.20 -0.86 9.64
C PHE A 266 10.47 -0.28 10.25
N ALA A 267 11.55 -1.06 10.41
CA ALA A 267 12.85 -0.52 10.82
C ALA A 267 13.40 0.47 9.78
N MET A 268 13.25 0.14 8.49
CA MET A 268 13.61 1.03 7.38
C MET A 268 12.76 2.30 7.38
N ILE A 269 11.43 2.19 7.53
CA ILE A 269 10.52 3.35 7.60
C ILE A 269 10.90 4.28 8.75
N LYS A 270 11.14 3.75 9.96
CA LYS A 270 11.56 4.55 11.12
C LYS A 270 12.85 5.32 10.85
N ARG A 271 13.82 4.71 10.14
CA ARG A 271 15.05 5.39 9.72
C ARG A 271 14.75 6.54 8.77
N LEU A 272 13.91 6.31 7.75
CA LEU A 272 13.54 7.37 6.79
C LEU A 272 12.78 8.52 7.46
N GLU A 273 11.85 8.22 8.38
CA GLU A 273 11.13 9.24 9.17
C GLU A 273 12.10 10.08 10.02
N ALA A 274 13.14 9.46 10.58
CA ALA A 274 14.19 10.15 11.35
C ALA A 274 15.10 11.04 10.49
N GLU A 275 15.24 10.74 9.20
CA GLU A 275 16.04 11.52 8.25
C GLU A 275 15.37 12.85 7.84
N ILE A 276 14.07 13.03 8.12
CA ILE A 276 13.38 14.32 7.91
C ILE A 276 13.87 15.32 8.97
N PRO A 277 14.47 16.47 8.57
CA PRO A 277 15.01 17.44 9.51
C PRO A 277 13.97 17.95 10.52
N ALA A 278 14.33 17.94 11.80
CA ALA A 278 13.44 18.37 12.90
C ALA A 278 12.90 19.80 12.73
N LYS A 279 13.66 20.69 12.07
CA LYS A 279 13.24 22.07 11.77
C LYS A 279 11.94 22.17 10.96
N TYR A 280 11.58 21.13 10.22
CA TYR A 280 10.33 21.08 9.47
C TYR A 280 9.16 20.54 10.28
N ARG A 281 9.41 19.81 11.38
CA ARG A 281 8.32 19.21 12.16
C ARG A 281 7.55 20.30 12.90
N MET A 282 6.25 20.31 12.70
CA MET A 282 5.32 21.19 13.38
C MET A 282 4.28 20.36 14.12
N ASP A 283 4.24 20.50 15.44
CA ASP A 283 3.23 19.87 16.27
C ASP A 283 1.92 20.67 16.20
N LEU A 284 0.82 19.95 16.00
CA LEU A 284 -0.52 20.50 16.13
C LEU A 284 -0.90 20.58 17.61
N SER A 285 -1.74 21.56 17.98
CA SER A 285 -2.32 21.64 19.32
C SER A 285 -3.16 20.39 19.62
N ALA A 286 -3.39 20.08 20.89
CA ALA A 286 -4.25 18.96 21.27
C ALA A 286 -5.69 19.10 20.72
N GLU A 287 -6.18 20.35 20.67
CA GLU A 287 -7.49 20.68 20.10
C GLU A 287 -7.51 20.40 18.58
N ASP A 288 -6.50 20.85 17.85
CA ASP A 288 -6.42 20.63 16.40
C ASP A 288 -6.25 19.15 16.07
N LYS A 289 -5.44 18.40 16.84
CA LYS A 289 -5.33 16.94 16.68
C LYS A 289 -6.69 16.27 16.81
N LEU A 290 -7.49 16.67 17.80
CA LEU A 290 -8.84 16.12 18.00
C LEU A 290 -9.78 16.51 16.86
N LYS A 291 -9.73 17.77 16.37
CA LYS A 291 -10.52 18.22 15.21
C LYS A 291 -10.17 17.42 13.94
N TYR A 292 -8.88 17.25 13.66
CA TYR A 292 -8.39 16.43 12.55
C TYR A 292 -8.87 14.99 12.66
N GLN A 293 -8.78 14.39 13.84
CA GLN A 293 -9.20 13.01 14.02
C GLN A 293 -10.72 12.84 13.79
N LYS A 294 -11.55 13.75 14.33
CA LYS A 294 -13.01 13.75 14.10
C LYS A 294 -13.33 13.91 12.60
N LEU A 295 -12.69 14.87 11.94
CA LEU A 295 -12.85 15.09 10.51
C LEU A 295 -12.50 13.83 9.70
N LEU A 296 -11.37 13.19 9.99
CA LEU A 296 -10.94 11.98 9.29
C LEU A 296 -11.89 10.81 9.55
N ARG A 297 -12.38 10.65 10.78
CA ARG A 297 -13.38 9.64 11.13
C ARG A 297 -14.68 9.83 10.34
N ASP A 298 -15.22 11.04 10.34
CA ASP A 298 -16.45 11.36 9.60
C ASP A 298 -16.24 11.23 8.09
N GLY A 299 -15.01 11.50 7.63
CA GLY A 299 -14.54 11.23 6.27
C GLY A 299 -14.62 9.74 5.94
N ARG A 300 -14.02 8.87 6.76
CA ARG A 300 -14.07 7.41 6.55
C ARG A 300 -15.50 6.90 6.51
N MET A 301 -16.36 7.36 7.41
CA MET A 301 -17.77 6.95 7.41
C MET A 301 -18.48 7.33 6.11
N ASP A 302 -18.32 8.58 5.65
CA ASP A 302 -18.91 9.03 4.38
C ASP A 302 -18.36 8.27 3.18
N LEU A 303 -17.04 8.16 3.07
CA LEU A 303 -16.35 7.45 1.99
C LEU A 303 -16.73 5.96 1.95
N THR A 304 -16.99 5.35 3.11
CA THR A 304 -17.49 3.97 3.19
C THR A 304 -18.93 3.87 2.69
N LYS A 305 -19.81 4.78 3.13
CA LYS A 305 -21.21 4.85 2.66
C LYS A 305 -21.30 5.04 1.14
N ARG A 306 -20.38 5.82 0.57
CA ARG A 306 -20.26 6.06 -0.87
C ARG A 306 -19.65 4.88 -1.64
N GLY A 307 -19.27 3.82 -0.95
CA GLY A 307 -18.67 2.65 -1.58
C GLY A 307 -17.23 2.86 -2.06
N ILE A 308 -16.53 3.89 -1.57
CA ILE A 308 -15.10 4.10 -1.88
C ILE A 308 -14.24 3.19 -1.02
N TYR A 309 -14.47 3.17 0.29
CA TYR A 309 -13.82 2.25 1.21
C TYR A 309 -14.64 0.97 1.42
N ASP A 310 -13.94 -0.12 1.71
CA ASP A 310 -14.52 -1.39 2.12
C ASP A 310 -14.89 -1.36 3.61
N ALA A 311 -16.16 -1.66 3.92
CA ALA A 311 -16.67 -1.62 5.29
C ALA A 311 -15.99 -2.67 6.20
N SER A 312 -15.69 -3.87 5.67
CA SER A 312 -14.99 -4.88 6.45
C SER A 312 -13.57 -4.42 6.79
N MET A 313 -12.89 -3.75 5.87
CA MET A 313 -11.59 -3.16 6.14
C MET A 313 -11.69 -2.04 7.19
N MET A 314 -12.72 -1.18 7.14
CA MET A 314 -12.86 -0.11 8.13
C MET A 314 -13.02 -0.68 9.55
N SER A 315 -13.82 -1.74 9.70
CA SER A 315 -13.91 -2.46 10.98
C SER A 315 -12.57 -3.08 11.42
N VAL A 316 -11.76 -3.60 10.49
CA VAL A 316 -10.40 -4.10 10.80
C VAL A 316 -9.50 -2.98 11.30
N LEU A 317 -9.46 -1.85 10.59
CA LEU A 317 -8.61 -0.72 10.94
C LEU A 317 -9.02 -0.12 12.29
N LYS A 318 -10.32 0.00 12.55
CA LYS A 318 -10.81 0.45 13.86
C LYS A 318 -10.35 -0.47 14.99
N LYS A 319 -10.48 -1.79 14.83
CA LYS A 319 -9.96 -2.76 15.81
C LYS A 319 -8.45 -2.62 16.00
N ALA A 320 -7.70 -2.42 14.92
CA ALA A 320 -6.26 -2.19 15.00
C ALA A 320 -5.93 -0.92 15.79
N ARG A 321 -6.58 0.21 15.50
CA ARG A 321 -6.43 1.46 16.27
C ARG A 321 -6.74 1.26 17.75
N CYS A 322 -7.89 0.68 18.08
CA CYS A 322 -8.32 0.46 19.46
C CYS A 322 -7.50 -0.56 20.24
N SER A 323 -6.79 -1.45 19.53
CA SER A 323 -5.84 -2.35 20.17
C SER A 323 -4.57 -1.63 20.60
N VAL A 324 -4.17 -0.56 19.91
CA VAL A 324 -2.95 0.23 20.17
C VAL A 324 -3.25 1.32 21.19
N ASP A 325 -4.32 2.09 20.97
CA ASP A 325 -4.77 3.15 21.86
C ASP A 325 -6.23 2.92 22.27
N LYS A 326 -6.41 2.25 23.42
CA LYS A 326 -7.74 1.96 23.98
C LYS A 326 -8.48 3.22 24.46
N ALA A 327 -7.75 4.29 24.78
CA ALA A 327 -8.32 5.54 25.27
C ALA A 327 -8.82 6.44 24.13
N ASN A 328 -8.53 6.07 22.88
CA ASN A 328 -8.99 6.79 21.72
C ASN A 328 -10.53 6.89 21.69
N PHE A 329 -11.06 8.09 21.47
CA PHE A 329 -12.51 8.33 21.52
C PHE A 329 -13.28 7.49 20.49
N GLU A 330 -12.66 7.11 19.36
CA GLU A 330 -13.29 6.28 18.34
C GLU A 330 -13.69 4.89 18.86
N CYS A 331 -13.02 4.40 19.90
CA CYS A 331 -13.19 3.05 20.44
C CYS A 331 -14.47 2.89 21.26
N ALA A 332 -15.00 3.99 21.80
CA ALA A 332 -16.29 4.00 22.50
C ALA A 332 -17.47 4.22 21.56
N LEU A 333 -17.24 4.70 20.33
CA LEU A 333 -18.31 5.01 19.38
C LEU A 333 -18.70 3.77 18.56
N PRO A 334 -19.97 3.57 18.19
CA PRO A 334 -20.37 2.54 17.24
C PRO A 334 -19.96 2.89 15.79
N GLY A 335 -19.99 1.89 14.92
CA GLY A 335 -19.73 2.04 13.48
C GLY A 335 -18.24 2.08 13.09
N GLU A 336 -18.02 2.24 11.77
CA GLU A 336 -16.87 1.77 10.97
C GLU A 336 -16.91 0.27 10.62
#